data_AF-A0A927NEG7-F1
#
_entry.id   AF-A0A927NEG7-F1
#
_cell.length_a   1.000
_cell.length_b   1.000
_cell.length_c   1.000
_cell.angle_alpha   90.00
_cell.angle_beta   90.00
_cell.angle_gamma   90.00
#
_symmetry.space_group_name_H-M   'P 1'
#
loop_
_entity.id
_entity.type
_entity.pdbx_description
1 polymer ?
#
loop_
_entity_poly.entity_id
_entity_poly.type
_entity_poly.pdbx_seq_one_letter_code
_entity_poly.pdbx_strand_id
1 'polypeptide(L)'
;MKNIWAKIKGFFNKYSYMKWLAPLLAVAVVATAIVLPISLKKPEQKEVTKLSFKSAAEYDYLKTLDGTMVTINGYMATSSPVDGSFMFLMNMPYQSCPFCLPNTSTLSNTMEVYPKKGEAFDYTTQAIKVVGTLEVAENEDEPFSDEYGYEFNYKIVDATYTILKSEELSADLALWQKVAESGIINEIDQMYNFVNFTCKWNTYYVNSYYDKDGKLQPGYYLYASDAEYYLFTDGAQWNFGTKEDYFDNIIAKITAIHETAFQELVDNIRQAEALAAKAIAELKNGKYTFELQYVEMFGKEDYIYKLDIGEELVAEMNLLYKGFSNWLGSWEM
;
A
#
# COMPACT_ATOMS: atom_id res chain seq x y z
N MET A 1 22.52 54.11 -40.24
CA MET A 1 21.52 53.09 -40.65
C MET A 1 20.52 52.98 -39.51
N LYS A 2 19.55 53.91 -39.35
CA LYS A 2 18.26 54.07 -40.07
C LYS A 2 17.34 52.85 -39.94
N ASN A 3 16.22 53.09 -39.25
CA ASN A 3 14.92 52.40 -39.30
C ASN A 3 14.93 50.99 -38.69
N ILE A 4 14.20 50.70 -37.61
CA ILE A 4 12.74 50.72 -37.52
C ILE A 4 12.31 51.09 -36.09
N TRP A 5 11.90 52.34 -35.92
CA TRP A 5 11.02 52.84 -34.88
C TRP A 5 9.92 53.59 -35.63
N ALA A 6 8.70 53.08 -35.65
CA ALA A 6 7.45 53.85 -35.84
C ALA A 6 6.29 52.91 -36.17
N LYS A 7 5.53 52.50 -35.15
CA LYS A 7 4.06 52.52 -35.25
C LYS A 7 3.39 52.59 -33.87
N ILE A 8 3.25 53.84 -33.43
CA ILE A 8 2.03 54.41 -32.84
C ILE A 8 1.61 53.84 -31.48
N LYS A 9 2.25 54.36 -30.44
CA LYS A 9 1.57 54.79 -29.20
C LYS A 9 0.89 56.12 -29.50
N GLY A 10 -0.39 56.23 -29.21
CA GLY A 10 -1.07 57.52 -29.25
C GLY A 10 -2.58 57.37 -29.19
N PHE A 11 -3.14 57.16 -28.00
CA PHE A 11 -4.53 57.53 -27.73
C PHE A 11 -4.74 57.70 -26.22
N PHE A 12 -4.10 58.72 -25.65
CA PHE A 12 -4.58 59.35 -24.42
C PHE A 12 -4.92 60.80 -24.74
N ASN A 13 -6.05 61.22 -24.19
CA ASN A 13 -6.39 62.59 -23.80
C ASN A 13 -7.13 63.50 -24.80
N LYS A 14 -8.46 63.48 -24.70
CA LYS A 14 -9.43 64.54 -25.07
C LYS A 14 -10.82 63.96 -24.73
N TYR A 15 -11.59 64.38 -23.73
CA TYR A 15 -12.08 65.72 -23.46
C TYR A 15 -12.53 65.84 -21.99
N SER A 16 -12.08 66.92 -21.34
CA SER A 16 -12.76 67.57 -20.22
C SER A 16 -13.82 68.54 -20.78
N TYR A 17 -14.63 69.15 -19.89
CA TYR A 17 -15.90 69.88 -20.10
C TYR A 17 -17.10 68.90 -20.17
N MET A 18 -18.05 68.87 -19.23
CA MET A 18 -18.84 70.01 -18.80
C MET A 18 -19.53 69.70 -17.47
N LYS A 19 -19.23 70.49 -16.43
CA LYS A 19 -20.10 70.68 -15.25
C LYS A 19 -21.27 71.56 -15.68
N TRP A 20 -22.49 71.26 -15.22
CA TRP A 20 -23.45 72.18 -14.55
C TRP A 20 -24.89 71.63 -14.59
N LEU A 21 -25.55 71.77 -13.43
CA LEU A 21 -27.02 71.85 -13.15
C LEU A 21 -27.85 70.56 -12.96
N ALA A 22 -28.12 70.32 -11.68
CA ALA A 22 -29.19 69.55 -11.03
C ALA A 22 -30.61 70.10 -11.31
N PRO A 23 -31.68 69.68 -10.59
CA PRO A 23 -32.22 68.36 -10.23
C PRO A 23 -33.72 68.25 -10.65
N LEU A 24 -34.47 67.29 -10.09
CA LEU A 24 -35.94 67.07 -10.10
C LEU A 24 -36.48 66.06 -11.13
N LEU A 25 -36.82 64.86 -10.64
CA LEU A 25 -38.22 64.56 -10.33
C LEU A 25 -38.30 63.27 -9.49
N ALA A 26 -38.79 63.42 -8.27
CA ALA A 26 -39.25 62.32 -7.45
C ALA A 26 -40.60 61.84 -8.00
N VAL A 27 -40.70 60.57 -8.36
CA VAL A 27 -41.98 59.85 -8.43
C VAL A 27 -41.84 58.63 -7.53
N ALA A 28 -42.55 58.72 -6.40
CA ALA A 28 -42.72 57.63 -5.47
C ALA A 28 -43.55 56.52 -6.14
N VAL A 29 -42.93 55.35 -6.34
CA VAL A 29 -43.66 54.10 -6.52
C VAL A 29 -43.53 53.34 -5.20
N VAL A 30 -44.58 53.42 -4.39
CA VAL A 30 -44.78 52.54 -3.24
C VAL A 30 -45.12 51.17 -3.81
N ALA A 31 -44.10 50.34 -3.99
CA ALA A 31 -44.26 48.91 -4.19
C ALA A 31 -44.17 48.25 -2.80
N THR A 32 -45.33 47.89 -2.25
CA THR A 32 -45.47 47.00 -1.10
C THR A 32 -44.93 45.62 -1.47
N ALA A 33 -43.63 45.41 -1.28
CA ALA A 33 -43.03 44.09 -1.28
C ALA A 33 -43.44 43.38 0.01
N ILE A 34 -44.39 42.45 -0.11
CA ILE A 34 -44.67 41.43 0.89
C ILE A 34 -43.38 40.58 0.99
N VAL A 35 -42.57 40.86 2.00
CA VAL A 35 -41.43 40.00 2.37
C VAL A 35 -42.01 38.75 3.02
N LEU A 36 -42.33 37.75 2.20
CA LEU A 36 -42.41 36.38 2.68
C LEU A 36 -41.03 35.99 3.18
N PRO A 37 -40.87 35.50 4.43
CA PRO A 37 -39.62 34.90 4.83
C PRO A 37 -39.48 33.59 4.07
N ILE A 38 -38.83 33.63 2.92
CA ILE A 38 -38.24 32.44 2.30
C ILE A 38 -37.17 32.02 3.30
N SER A 39 -37.56 31.11 4.19
CA SER A 39 -36.62 30.33 4.98
C SER A 39 -35.79 29.54 3.98
N LEU A 40 -34.69 30.14 3.54
CA LEU A 40 -33.59 29.46 2.89
C LEU A 40 -33.05 28.48 3.93
N LYS A 41 -33.66 27.30 3.99
CA LYS A 41 -33.10 26.15 4.69
C LYS A 41 -31.75 25.91 4.01
N LYS A 42 -30.68 26.35 4.68
CA LYS A 42 -29.30 26.05 4.32
C LYS A 42 -29.26 24.54 4.03
N PRO A 43 -28.77 24.08 2.87
CA PRO A 43 -28.69 22.65 2.61
C PRO A 43 -27.91 22.03 3.76
N GLU A 44 -28.60 21.11 4.45
CA GLU A 44 -28.06 20.34 5.55
C GLU A 44 -26.92 19.52 4.96
N GLN A 45 -25.70 20.02 5.17
CA GLN A 45 -24.48 19.34 4.77
C GLN A 45 -24.45 18.07 5.62
N LYS A 46 -24.90 16.94 5.05
CA LYS A 46 -24.85 15.62 5.72
C LYS A 46 -23.45 15.47 6.28
N GLU A 47 -23.36 15.41 7.61
CA GLU A 47 -22.10 15.25 8.31
C GLU A 47 -21.52 13.89 7.90
N VAL A 48 -20.36 13.92 7.24
CA VAL A 48 -19.69 12.71 6.77
C VAL A 48 -18.86 12.17 7.93
N THR A 49 -19.20 11.00 8.45
CA THR A 49 -18.50 10.39 9.57
C THR A 49 -17.15 9.85 9.10
N LYS A 50 -16.05 10.31 9.71
CA LYS A 50 -14.72 9.76 9.42
C LYS A 50 -14.53 8.43 10.16
N LEU A 51 -14.25 7.38 9.41
CA LEU A 51 -13.84 6.07 9.91
C LEU A 51 -12.31 5.93 9.88
N SER A 52 -11.82 5.07 10.77
CA SER A 52 -10.50 4.44 10.73
C SER A 52 -10.68 2.92 10.68
N PHE A 53 -9.67 2.19 10.22
CA PHE A 53 -9.70 0.72 10.25
C PHE A 53 -9.86 0.17 11.67
N LYS A 54 -9.26 0.84 12.66
CA LYS A 54 -9.44 0.52 14.08
C LYS A 54 -10.91 0.62 14.52
N SER A 55 -11.59 1.72 14.18
CA SER A 55 -13.02 1.86 14.49
C SER A 55 -13.90 0.91 13.66
N ALA A 56 -13.47 0.53 12.46
CA ALA A 56 -14.17 -0.45 11.62
C ALA A 56 -14.04 -1.90 12.12
N ALA A 57 -13.15 -2.16 13.08
CA ALA A 57 -13.06 -3.46 13.73
C ALA A 57 -14.16 -3.68 14.80
N GLU A 58 -14.89 -2.63 15.22
CA GLU A 58 -15.92 -2.71 16.25
C GLU A 58 -17.33 -2.77 15.62
N TYR A 59 -17.89 -3.97 15.49
CA TYR A 59 -19.20 -4.19 14.85
C TYR A 59 -20.34 -3.34 15.46
N ASP A 60 -20.42 -3.31 16.79
CA ASP A 60 -21.45 -2.52 17.50
C ASP A 60 -21.36 -1.02 17.16
N TYR A 61 -20.15 -0.49 17.01
CA TYR A 61 -19.95 0.90 16.60
C TYR A 61 -20.39 1.11 15.14
N LEU A 62 -19.96 0.23 14.23
CA LEU A 62 -20.36 0.32 12.82
C LEU A 62 -21.88 0.25 12.64
N LYS A 63 -22.57 -0.59 13.41
CA LYS A 63 -24.03 -0.71 13.37
C LYS A 63 -24.75 0.59 13.72
N THR A 64 -24.15 1.45 14.55
CA THR A 64 -24.71 2.80 14.82
C THR A 64 -24.61 3.75 13.62
N LEU A 65 -23.75 3.42 12.66
CA LEU A 65 -23.46 4.20 11.45
C LEU A 65 -24.07 3.58 10.18
N ASP A 66 -24.83 2.48 10.31
CA ASP A 66 -25.46 1.82 9.18
C ASP A 66 -26.37 2.79 8.40
N GLY A 67 -26.24 2.77 7.06
CA GLY A 67 -26.93 3.68 6.14
C GLY A 67 -26.43 5.13 6.17
N THR A 68 -25.39 5.47 6.94
CA THR A 68 -24.82 6.82 6.99
C THR A 68 -23.69 7.01 5.98
N MET A 69 -23.42 8.27 5.64
CA MET A 69 -22.30 8.62 4.77
C MET A 69 -21.01 8.64 5.58
N VAL A 70 -20.03 7.87 5.13
CA VAL A 70 -18.73 7.72 5.79
C VAL A 70 -17.59 8.13 4.87
N THR A 71 -16.45 8.47 5.47
CA THR A 71 -15.19 8.61 4.76
C THR A 71 -14.09 7.82 5.46
N ILE A 72 -13.30 7.11 4.66
CA ILE A 72 -12.16 6.34 5.13
C ILE A 72 -11.02 6.52 4.15
N ASN A 73 -9.81 6.54 4.66
CA ASN A 73 -8.63 6.59 3.81
C ASN A 73 -7.99 5.20 3.79
N GLY A 74 -7.44 4.79 2.64
CA GLY A 74 -6.73 3.52 2.51
C GLY A 74 -6.02 3.37 1.17
N TYR A 75 -5.71 2.12 0.81
CA TYR A 75 -5.05 1.73 -0.42
C TYR A 75 -5.84 0.62 -1.11
N MET A 76 -5.83 0.57 -2.45
CA MET A 76 -6.44 -0.54 -3.18
C MET A 76 -5.54 -1.78 -3.08
N ALA A 77 -6.11 -2.93 -2.67
CA ALA A 77 -5.41 -4.21 -2.77
C ALA A 77 -5.10 -4.54 -4.23
N THR A 78 -3.96 -5.19 -4.49
CA THR A 78 -3.62 -5.66 -5.85
C THR A 78 -4.55 -6.76 -6.34
N SER A 79 -5.28 -7.41 -5.44
CA SER A 79 -6.30 -8.42 -5.73
C SER A 79 -7.67 -7.84 -6.08
N SER A 80 -7.83 -6.50 -6.10
CA SER A 80 -9.09 -5.87 -6.50
C SER A 80 -9.42 -6.24 -7.95
N PRO A 81 -10.70 -6.48 -8.30
CA PRO A 81 -11.12 -6.82 -9.65
C PRO A 81 -10.60 -5.83 -10.70
N VAL A 82 -10.07 -6.37 -11.79
CA VAL A 82 -9.50 -5.57 -12.89
C VAL A 82 -10.57 -4.76 -13.63
N ASP A 83 -11.82 -5.22 -13.60
CA ASP A 83 -12.96 -4.51 -14.19
C ASP A 83 -13.50 -3.37 -13.31
N GLY A 84 -12.97 -3.20 -12.09
CA GLY A 84 -13.34 -2.14 -11.17
C GLY A 84 -14.75 -2.27 -10.59
N SER A 85 -15.34 -3.47 -10.62
CA SER A 85 -16.68 -3.76 -10.09
C SER A 85 -16.81 -3.44 -8.60
N PHE A 86 -15.72 -3.60 -7.85
CA PHE A 86 -15.51 -3.15 -6.49
C PHE A 86 -14.00 -3.07 -6.22
N MET A 87 -13.59 -2.65 -5.03
CA MET A 87 -12.21 -2.73 -4.58
C MET A 87 -12.12 -3.23 -3.15
N PHE A 88 -11.01 -3.89 -2.82
CA PHE A 88 -10.62 -4.12 -1.43
C PHE A 88 -9.80 -2.91 -0.97
N LEU A 89 -10.35 -2.16 -0.01
CA LEU A 89 -9.66 -1.07 0.65
C LEU A 89 -8.87 -1.61 1.84
N MET A 90 -7.57 -1.42 1.78
CA MET A 90 -6.59 -1.87 2.76
C MET A 90 -6.05 -0.69 3.57
N ASN A 91 -5.63 -0.94 4.80
CA ASN A 91 -4.96 0.05 5.64
C ASN A 91 -3.49 0.28 5.24
N MET A 92 -2.88 -0.66 4.49
CA MET A 92 -1.51 -0.61 4.00
C MET A 92 -1.44 -0.78 2.46
N PRO A 93 -0.47 -0.15 1.78
CA PRO A 93 -0.23 -0.32 0.36
C PRO A 93 0.36 -1.70 0.04
N TYR A 94 0.19 -2.13 -1.21
CA TYR A 94 0.77 -3.36 -1.78
C TYR A 94 0.40 -4.66 -1.06
N GLN A 95 -0.64 -4.66 -0.21
CA GLN A 95 -1.17 -5.89 0.35
C GLN A 95 -1.91 -6.66 -0.74
N SER A 96 -1.35 -7.82 -1.12
CA SER A 96 -1.94 -8.73 -2.11
C SER A 96 -3.02 -9.63 -1.53
N CYS A 97 -3.03 -9.80 -0.21
CA CYS A 97 -3.84 -10.81 0.46
C CYS A 97 -4.66 -10.16 1.57
N PRO A 98 -5.96 -9.92 1.34
CA PRO A 98 -6.86 -9.42 2.37
C PRO A 98 -7.07 -10.41 3.53
N PHE A 99 -6.66 -11.67 3.35
CA PHE A 99 -6.98 -12.82 4.20
C PHE A 99 -5.77 -13.47 4.88
N CYS A 100 -4.58 -12.85 4.82
CA CYS A 100 -3.34 -13.50 5.25
C CYS A 100 -3.05 -13.40 6.76
N LEU A 101 -4.06 -13.06 7.58
CA LEU A 101 -4.03 -13.41 9.00
C LEU A 101 -4.62 -14.83 9.14
N PRO A 102 -3.81 -15.84 9.52
CA PRO A 102 -4.33 -17.17 9.75
C PRO A 102 -5.29 -17.17 10.96
N ASN A 103 -6.54 -17.59 10.70
CA ASN A 103 -7.58 -17.92 11.70
C ASN A 103 -8.34 -16.78 12.39
N THR A 104 -8.71 -15.71 11.68
CA THR A 104 -9.73 -14.76 12.19
C THR A 104 -10.72 -14.35 11.10
N SER A 105 -12.03 -14.46 11.36
CA SER A 105 -13.10 -13.83 10.55
C SER A 105 -13.18 -12.31 10.75
N THR A 106 -12.34 -11.75 11.64
CA THR A 106 -12.24 -10.33 11.90
C THR A 106 -11.29 -9.69 10.88
N LEU A 107 -11.85 -9.20 9.79
CA LEU A 107 -11.12 -8.41 8.79
C LEU A 107 -10.85 -7.02 9.40
N SER A 108 -9.77 -6.92 10.17
CA SER A 108 -9.37 -5.68 10.85
C SER A 108 -8.68 -4.69 9.91
N ASN A 109 -8.26 -5.14 8.73
CA ASN A 109 -7.41 -4.38 7.80
C ASN A 109 -7.98 -4.26 6.37
N THR A 110 -9.17 -4.81 6.09
CA THR A 110 -9.76 -4.89 4.76
C THR A 110 -11.23 -4.49 4.79
N MET A 111 -11.66 -3.69 3.81
CA MET A 111 -13.06 -3.32 3.61
C MET A 111 -13.43 -3.39 2.14
N GLU A 112 -14.57 -3.97 1.81
CA GLU A 112 -15.11 -3.90 0.45
C GLU A 112 -15.72 -2.53 0.18
N VAL A 113 -15.40 -1.98 -0.99
CA VAL A 113 -15.94 -0.71 -1.46
C VAL A 113 -16.51 -0.90 -2.86
N TYR A 114 -17.78 -0.57 -3.02
CA TYR A 114 -18.53 -0.71 -4.26
C TYR A 114 -18.80 0.68 -4.88
N PRO A 115 -18.56 0.87 -6.18
CA PRO A 115 -18.86 2.13 -6.86
C PRO A 115 -20.36 2.35 -6.95
N LYS A 116 -20.77 3.56 -7.36
CA LYS A 116 -22.16 3.82 -7.72
C LYS A 116 -22.59 2.92 -8.87
N LYS A 117 -23.87 2.57 -8.88
CA LYS A 117 -24.44 1.72 -9.94
C LYS A 117 -24.12 2.25 -11.34
N GLY A 118 -23.39 1.45 -12.11
CA GLY A 118 -22.99 1.78 -13.49
C GLY A 118 -21.64 2.51 -13.62
N GLU A 119 -20.96 2.77 -12.50
CA GLU A 119 -19.57 3.26 -12.46
C GLU A 119 -18.61 2.10 -12.14
N ALA A 120 -17.32 2.33 -12.38
CA ALA A 120 -16.23 1.41 -12.05
C ALA A 120 -15.04 2.20 -11.49
N PHE A 121 -14.23 1.57 -10.66
CA PHE A 121 -13.00 2.18 -10.15
C PHE A 121 -11.81 1.97 -11.09
N ASP A 122 -11.06 3.04 -11.35
CA ASP A 122 -9.72 2.92 -11.92
C ASP A 122 -8.74 2.49 -10.82
N TYR A 123 -7.87 1.52 -11.11
CA TYR A 123 -6.86 1.07 -10.15
C TYR A 123 -5.79 2.15 -9.90
N THR A 124 -5.35 2.29 -8.64
CA THR A 124 -4.22 3.14 -8.25
C THR A 124 -3.45 2.53 -7.10
N THR A 125 -2.14 2.76 -7.09
CA THR A 125 -1.25 2.41 -5.97
C THR A 125 -1.13 3.53 -4.94
N GLN A 126 -1.70 4.71 -5.23
CA GLN A 126 -1.66 5.87 -4.34
C GLN A 126 -2.70 5.75 -3.22
N ALA A 127 -2.46 6.45 -2.11
CA ALA A 127 -3.44 6.55 -1.03
C ALA A 127 -4.71 7.24 -1.54
N ILE A 128 -5.86 6.68 -1.20
CA ILE A 128 -7.16 7.19 -1.61
C ILE A 128 -8.00 7.54 -0.39
N LYS A 129 -8.86 8.56 -0.56
CA LYS A 129 -9.97 8.86 0.32
C LYS A 129 -11.24 8.36 -0.33
N VAL A 130 -11.87 7.41 0.31
CA VAL A 130 -13.17 6.87 -0.05
C VAL A 130 -14.24 7.68 0.65
N VAL A 131 -15.32 7.98 -0.08
CA VAL A 131 -16.57 8.53 0.46
C VAL A 131 -17.72 7.72 -0.12
N GLY A 132 -18.56 7.18 0.75
CA GLY A 132 -19.72 6.39 0.35
C GLY A 132 -20.68 6.16 1.52
N THR A 133 -21.66 5.28 1.33
CA THR A 133 -22.62 4.88 2.36
C THR A 133 -22.15 3.60 3.02
N LEU A 134 -22.06 3.57 4.36
CA LEU A 134 -21.75 2.34 5.09
C LEU A 134 -22.99 1.43 5.10
N GLU A 135 -22.83 0.18 4.70
CA GLU A 135 -23.80 -0.89 4.92
C GLU A 135 -23.21 -1.90 5.90
N VAL A 136 -23.96 -2.25 6.94
CA VAL A 136 -23.59 -3.24 7.94
C VAL A 136 -24.58 -4.40 7.88
N ALA A 137 -24.09 -5.63 8.03
CA ALA A 137 -24.94 -6.81 8.12
C ALA A 137 -25.93 -6.67 9.28
N GLU A 138 -27.06 -7.39 9.22
CA GLU A 138 -28.07 -7.32 10.28
C GLU A 138 -27.54 -7.93 11.58
N ASN A 139 -26.80 -9.03 11.47
CA ASN A 139 -26.12 -9.75 12.55
C ASN A 139 -24.77 -10.31 12.06
N GLU A 140 -23.83 -10.56 12.98
CA GLU A 140 -22.48 -11.06 12.66
C GLU A 140 -22.46 -12.50 12.14
N ASP A 141 -23.54 -13.26 12.35
CA ASP A 141 -23.69 -14.65 11.93
C ASP A 141 -24.23 -14.76 10.48
N GLU A 142 -24.65 -13.64 9.87
CA GLU A 142 -25.20 -13.54 8.51
C GLU A 142 -24.47 -12.44 7.72
N PRO A 143 -23.16 -12.63 7.42
CA PRO A 143 -22.35 -11.67 6.68
C PRO A 143 -22.82 -11.52 5.22
N PHE A 144 -22.40 -10.41 4.59
CA PHE A 144 -22.44 -10.31 3.13
C PHE A 144 -21.44 -11.29 2.52
N SER A 145 -21.80 -11.93 1.41
CA SER A 145 -20.85 -12.70 0.60
C SER A 145 -20.55 -11.97 -0.69
N ASP A 146 -19.27 -11.82 -1.02
CA ASP A 146 -18.81 -11.27 -2.29
C ASP A 146 -18.85 -12.31 -3.43
N GLU A 147 -18.48 -11.89 -4.64
CA GLU A 147 -18.48 -12.78 -5.82
C GLU A 147 -17.44 -13.91 -5.77
N TYR A 148 -16.45 -13.79 -4.88
CA TYR A 148 -15.41 -14.78 -4.64
C TYR A 148 -15.72 -15.69 -3.44
N GLY A 149 -16.83 -15.46 -2.74
CA GLY A 149 -17.28 -16.22 -1.58
C GLY A 149 -16.66 -15.77 -0.26
N TYR A 150 -16.06 -14.59 -0.20
CA TYR A 150 -15.58 -14.00 1.04
C TYR A 150 -16.70 -13.31 1.80
N GLU A 151 -16.62 -13.38 3.13
CA GLU A 151 -17.66 -12.91 4.02
C GLU A 151 -17.25 -11.61 4.73
N PHE A 152 -18.08 -10.58 4.64
CA PHE A 152 -17.88 -9.27 5.27
C PHE A 152 -19.12 -8.85 6.04
N ASN A 153 -18.92 -8.41 7.30
CA ASN A 153 -20.02 -7.85 8.12
C ASN A 153 -20.34 -6.40 7.77
N TYR A 154 -19.56 -5.77 6.89
CA TYR A 154 -19.73 -4.39 6.48
C TYR A 154 -19.07 -4.12 5.13
N LYS A 155 -19.58 -3.11 4.42
CA LYS A 155 -19.03 -2.62 3.16
C LYS A 155 -19.40 -1.15 2.95
N ILE A 156 -18.70 -0.46 2.05
CA ILE A 156 -19.10 0.88 1.62
C ILE A 156 -19.68 0.79 0.21
N VAL A 157 -20.90 1.28 0.03
CA VAL A 157 -21.59 1.31 -1.28
C VAL A 157 -21.76 2.74 -1.78
N ASP A 158 -22.16 2.88 -3.05
CA ASP A 158 -22.34 4.16 -3.73
C ASP A 158 -21.10 5.06 -3.62
N ALA A 159 -19.93 4.41 -3.58
CA ALA A 159 -18.70 5.06 -3.21
C ALA A 159 -18.04 5.77 -4.38
N THR A 160 -17.28 6.80 -4.04
CA THR A 160 -16.32 7.45 -4.92
C THR A 160 -15.00 7.53 -4.18
N TYR A 161 -13.89 7.59 -4.91
CA TYR A 161 -12.60 7.85 -4.30
C TYR A 161 -11.94 9.07 -4.92
N THR A 162 -11.06 9.69 -4.15
CA THR A 162 -10.13 10.71 -4.62
C THR A 162 -8.73 10.31 -4.20
N ILE A 163 -7.73 10.56 -5.05
CA ILE A 163 -6.32 10.43 -4.66
C ILE A 163 -6.05 11.50 -3.62
N LEU A 164 -5.57 11.09 -2.45
CA LEU A 164 -5.23 12.03 -1.40
C LEU A 164 -3.97 12.81 -1.79
N LYS A 165 -4.08 14.13 -1.82
CA LYS A 165 -2.95 15.02 -2.09
C LYS A 165 -2.15 15.26 -0.82
N SER A 166 -0.84 15.42 -0.96
CA SER A 166 0.12 15.62 0.13
C SER A 166 -0.26 16.74 1.13
N GLU A 167 -1.01 17.74 0.69
CA GLU A 167 -1.47 18.89 1.48
C GLU A 167 -2.63 18.57 2.44
N GLU A 168 -3.37 17.49 2.20
CA GLU A 168 -4.57 17.10 2.97
C GLU A 168 -4.28 16.00 4.00
N LEU A 169 -3.04 15.53 4.06
CA LEU A 169 -2.61 14.44 4.92
C LEU A 169 -2.12 14.99 6.26
N SER A 170 -2.22 14.19 7.32
CA SER A 170 -1.40 14.43 8.51
C SER A 170 0.08 14.45 8.12
N ALA A 171 0.92 15.11 8.92
CA ALA A 171 2.36 15.13 8.69
C ALA A 171 2.94 13.70 8.56
N ASP A 172 2.43 12.77 9.36
CA ASP A 172 2.81 11.35 9.34
C ASP A 172 2.38 10.66 8.04
N LEU A 173 1.19 10.98 7.53
CA LEU A 173 0.68 10.40 6.30
C LEU A 173 1.34 10.99 5.04
N ALA A 174 1.71 12.29 5.06
CA ALA A 174 2.54 12.89 4.02
C ALA A 174 3.94 12.27 4.00
N LEU A 175 4.45 11.91 5.16
CA LEU A 175 5.72 11.20 5.27
C LEU A 175 5.62 9.78 4.71
N TRP A 176 4.55 9.07 5.07
CA TRP A 176 4.26 7.73 4.57
C TRP A 176 4.08 7.70 3.05
N GLN A 177 3.37 8.66 2.47
CA GLN A 177 3.24 8.76 1.02
C GLN A 177 4.59 8.84 0.31
N LYS A 178 5.55 9.63 0.84
CA LYS A 178 6.89 9.70 0.24
C LYS A 178 7.61 8.35 0.26
N VAL A 179 7.40 7.55 1.32
CA VAL A 179 7.92 6.17 1.39
C VAL A 179 7.25 5.28 0.36
N ALA A 180 5.93 5.29 0.27
CA ALA A 180 5.19 4.48 -0.70
C ALA A 180 5.57 4.84 -2.15
N GLU A 181 5.67 6.12 -2.49
CA GLU A 181 6.01 6.61 -3.84
C GLU A 181 7.47 6.33 -4.23
N SER A 182 8.37 6.19 -3.26
CA SER A 182 9.79 5.94 -3.54
C SER A 182 10.07 4.52 -4.08
N GLY A 183 9.13 3.59 -3.94
CA GLY A 183 9.32 2.17 -4.25
C GLY A 183 10.16 1.42 -3.22
N ILE A 184 10.61 2.07 -2.14
CA ILE A 184 11.50 1.47 -1.13
C ILE A 184 10.88 0.27 -0.41
N ILE A 185 9.54 0.23 -0.28
CA ILE A 185 8.84 -0.90 0.31
C ILE A 185 9.07 -2.19 -0.49
N ASN A 186 9.07 -2.10 -1.82
CA ASN A 186 9.39 -3.24 -2.67
C ASN A 186 10.86 -3.66 -2.52
N GLU A 187 11.78 -2.71 -2.34
CA GLU A 187 13.20 -3.05 -2.09
C GLU A 187 13.39 -3.74 -0.74
N ILE A 188 12.65 -3.32 0.30
CA ILE A 188 12.66 -3.96 1.63
C ILE A 188 12.05 -5.36 1.55
N ASP A 189 10.98 -5.57 0.78
CA ASP A 189 10.43 -6.91 0.53
C ASP A 189 11.47 -7.82 -0.15
N GLN A 190 12.12 -7.35 -1.21
CA GLN A 190 13.19 -8.10 -1.87
C GLN A 190 14.37 -8.37 -0.94
N MET A 191 14.67 -7.45 -0.02
CA MET A 191 15.66 -7.66 1.04
C MET A 191 15.24 -8.76 2.01
N TYR A 192 13.98 -8.80 2.45
CA TYR A 192 13.50 -9.87 3.29
C TYR A 192 13.48 -11.23 2.57
N ASN A 193 13.17 -11.25 1.27
CA ASN A 193 13.32 -12.47 0.46
C ASN A 193 14.76 -12.98 0.43
N PHE A 194 15.73 -12.07 0.30
CA PHE A 194 17.16 -12.38 0.39
C PHE A 194 17.55 -12.94 1.77
N VAL A 195 17.20 -12.24 2.86
CA VAL A 195 17.54 -12.67 4.24
C VAL A 195 16.90 -14.02 4.54
N ASN A 196 15.64 -14.21 4.16
CA ASN A 196 14.93 -15.47 4.28
C ASN A 196 15.63 -16.60 3.51
N PHE A 197 16.08 -16.35 2.28
CA PHE A 197 16.87 -17.33 1.54
C PHE A 197 18.15 -17.71 2.31
N THR A 198 18.92 -16.74 2.80
CA THR A 198 20.16 -17.03 3.56
C THR A 198 19.90 -17.88 4.80
N CYS A 199 18.78 -17.67 5.50
CA CYS A 199 18.43 -18.36 6.74
C CYS A 199 17.92 -19.80 6.56
N LYS A 200 17.38 -20.15 5.38
CA LYS A 200 16.75 -21.46 5.13
C LYS A 200 16.90 -21.96 3.70
N TRP A 201 18.05 -21.71 3.07
CA TRP A 201 18.32 -22.15 1.69
C TRP A 201 18.10 -23.65 1.47
N ASN A 202 18.32 -24.46 2.52
CA ASN A 202 18.17 -25.92 2.48
C ASN A 202 16.70 -26.37 2.30
N THR A 203 15.72 -25.47 2.44
CA THR A 203 14.30 -25.77 2.17
C THR A 203 13.89 -25.41 0.74
N TYR A 204 14.74 -24.71 -0.01
CA TYR A 204 14.49 -24.39 -1.41
C TYR A 204 14.81 -25.61 -2.29
N TYR A 205 14.21 -25.66 -3.47
CA TYR A 205 14.39 -26.79 -4.38
C TYR A 205 14.34 -26.38 -5.85
N VAL A 206 14.94 -27.22 -6.69
CA VAL A 206 14.85 -27.15 -8.15
C VAL A 206 13.85 -28.21 -8.60
N ASN A 207 12.88 -27.82 -9.42
CA ASN A 207 11.92 -28.73 -10.02
C ASN A 207 12.61 -29.69 -11.01
N SER A 208 11.98 -30.82 -11.29
CA SER A 208 12.43 -31.70 -12.37
C SER A 208 12.46 -30.95 -13.70
N TYR A 209 13.51 -31.16 -14.51
CA TYR A 209 13.71 -30.46 -15.78
C TYR A 209 14.29 -31.40 -16.84
N TYR A 210 14.12 -31.05 -18.12
CA TYR A 210 14.81 -31.76 -19.21
C TYR A 210 16.16 -31.09 -19.46
N ASP A 211 17.23 -31.88 -19.46
CA ASP A 211 18.54 -31.37 -19.82
C ASP A 211 18.67 -31.12 -21.34
N LYS A 212 19.84 -30.60 -21.75
CA LYS A 212 20.16 -30.31 -23.16
C LYS A 212 20.09 -31.53 -24.08
N ASP A 213 20.18 -32.73 -23.52
CA ASP A 213 20.14 -34.00 -24.24
C ASP A 213 18.72 -34.60 -24.23
N GLY A 214 17.73 -33.87 -23.69
CA GLY A 214 16.33 -34.27 -23.61
C GLY A 214 16.04 -35.30 -22.53
N LYS A 215 16.96 -35.53 -21.59
CA LYS A 215 16.77 -36.47 -20.50
C LYS A 215 16.14 -35.76 -19.31
N LEU A 216 15.10 -36.38 -18.74
CA LEU A 216 14.47 -35.89 -17.52
C LEU A 216 15.44 -36.03 -16.34
N GLN A 217 15.75 -34.90 -15.73
CA GLN A 217 16.48 -34.77 -14.48
C GLN A 217 15.48 -34.61 -13.33
N PRO A 218 15.53 -35.47 -12.31
CA PRO A 218 14.66 -35.33 -11.14
C PRO A 218 15.03 -34.07 -10.34
N GLY A 219 14.02 -33.43 -9.76
CA GLY A 219 14.21 -32.29 -8.85
C GLY A 219 15.04 -32.65 -7.62
N TYR A 220 15.45 -31.63 -6.87
CA TYR A 220 16.27 -31.76 -5.67
C TYR A 220 16.12 -30.54 -4.76
N TYR A 221 16.28 -30.73 -3.44
CA TYR A 221 16.49 -29.62 -2.52
C TYR A 221 17.89 -29.05 -2.72
N LEU A 222 18.06 -27.74 -2.54
CA LEU A 222 19.34 -27.09 -2.77
C LEU A 222 20.43 -27.70 -1.88
N TYR A 223 21.58 -27.94 -2.50
CA TYR A 223 22.83 -28.24 -1.80
C TYR A 223 23.53 -26.95 -1.38
N ALA A 224 24.50 -27.07 -0.48
CA ALA A 224 25.30 -25.93 -0.04
C ALA A 224 25.97 -25.20 -1.22
N SER A 225 26.48 -25.94 -2.21
CA SER A 225 27.07 -25.36 -3.43
C SER A 225 26.07 -24.59 -4.29
N ASP A 226 24.80 -24.99 -4.31
CA ASP A 226 23.76 -24.26 -5.03
C ASP A 226 23.44 -22.95 -4.31
N ALA A 227 23.33 -23.00 -2.98
CA ALA A 227 23.14 -21.81 -2.15
C ALA A 227 24.29 -20.80 -2.34
N GLU A 228 25.55 -21.27 -2.33
CA GLU A 228 26.72 -20.43 -2.64
C GLU A 228 26.64 -19.85 -4.04
N TYR A 229 26.29 -20.66 -5.04
CA TYR A 229 26.13 -20.19 -6.42
C TYR A 229 25.10 -19.07 -6.53
N TYR A 230 23.91 -19.23 -5.92
CA TYR A 230 22.86 -18.21 -5.94
C TYR A 230 23.19 -16.94 -5.17
N LEU A 231 23.99 -17.04 -4.10
CA LEU A 231 24.40 -15.90 -3.28
C LEU A 231 25.57 -15.12 -3.88
N PHE A 232 26.46 -15.77 -4.63
CA PHE A 232 27.73 -15.15 -5.01
C PHE A 232 27.94 -15.04 -6.54
N THR A 233 27.02 -15.57 -7.36
CA THR A 233 27.11 -15.47 -8.83
C THR A 233 26.05 -14.55 -9.41
N ASP A 234 26.50 -13.49 -10.08
CA ASP A 234 25.62 -12.59 -10.81
C ASP A 234 24.91 -13.31 -11.97
N GLY A 235 23.61 -13.07 -12.10
CA GLY A 235 22.76 -13.69 -13.12
C GLY A 235 22.27 -15.10 -12.78
N ALA A 236 22.55 -15.61 -11.58
CA ALA A 236 22.03 -16.89 -11.12
C ALA A 236 20.50 -16.84 -10.90
N GLN A 237 19.84 -18.01 -10.78
CA GLN A 237 18.42 -18.08 -10.45
C GLN A 237 18.16 -17.35 -9.11
N TRP A 238 17.10 -16.54 -9.05
CA TRP A 238 16.80 -15.56 -7.98
C TRP A 238 17.80 -14.38 -7.85
N ASN A 239 18.98 -14.47 -8.49
CA ASN A 239 19.99 -13.42 -8.62
C ASN A 239 20.18 -12.59 -7.35
N PHE A 240 20.35 -13.28 -6.22
CA PHE A 240 20.58 -12.60 -4.96
C PHE A 240 21.93 -11.88 -4.98
N GLY A 241 22.96 -12.52 -5.54
CA GLY A 241 24.24 -11.92 -5.90
C GLY A 241 25.01 -11.29 -4.73
N THR A 242 26.31 -11.05 -4.91
CA THR A 242 27.08 -10.30 -3.90
C THR A 242 26.73 -8.83 -4.06
N LYS A 243 25.67 -8.38 -3.38
CA LYS A 243 25.27 -6.97 -3.42
C LYS A 243 26.05 -6.19 -2.35
N GLU A 244 27.24 -5.74 -2.73
CA GLU A 244 27.94 -4.72 -1.95
C GLU A 244 26.98 -3.55 -1.68
N ASP A 245 26.98 -3.06 -0.44
CA ASP A 245 26.15 -1.95 0.03
C ASP A 245 24.64 -2.15 -0.13
N TYR A 246 24.13 -3.39 -0.23
CA TYR A 246 22.69 -3.62 -0.45
C TYR A 246 21.79 -2.97 0.61
N PHE A 247 22.07 -3.26 1.88
CA PHE A 247 21.34 -2.71 3.02
C PHE A 247 21.61 -1.21 3.16
N ASP A 248 22.85 -0.77 2.92
CA ASP A 248 23.24 0.64 2.92
C ASP A 248 22.48 1.47 1.89
N ASN A 249 22.29 0.94 0.68
CA ASN A 249 21.55 1.60 -0.39
C ASN A 249 20.07 1.78 -0.03
N ILE A 250 19.44 0.78 0.60
CA ILE A 250 18.06 0.87 1.09
C ILE A 250 17.98 1.94 2.19
N ILE A 251 18.90 1.90 3.15
CA ILE A 251 18.93 2.88 4.25
C ILE A 251 19.17 4.29 3.73
N ALA A 252 20.09 4.49 2.80
CA ALA A 252 20.36 5.80 2.20
C ALA A 252 19.11 6.40 1.53
N LYS A 253 18.30 5.57 0.85
CA LYS A 253 17.02 6.00 0.26
C LYS A 253 16.00 6.38 1.33
N ILE A 254 15.90 5.61 2.42
CA ILE A 254 15.01 5.92 3.55
C ILE A 254 15.40 7.27 4.19
N THR A 255 16.69 7.44 4.49
CA THR A 255 17.22 8.67 5.10
C THR A 255 17.08 9.88 4.18
N ALA A 256 17.14 9.68 2.85
CA ALA A 256 16.89 10.74 1.88
C ALA A 256 15.43 11.22 1.85
N ILE A 257 14.47 10.37 2.24
CA ILE A 257 13.06 10.76 2.39
C ILE A 257 12.89 11.62 3.63
N HIS A 258 13.45 11.16 4.75
CA HIS A 258 13.49 11.90 6.00
C HIS A 258 14.63 11.40 6.89
N GLU A 259 15.40 12.33 7.44
CA GLU A 259 16.64 12.03 8.17
C GLU A 259 16.43 11.08 9.36
N THR A 260 15.39 11.32 10.19
CA THR A 260 15.20 10.59 11.46
C THR A 260 13.85 9.90 11.66
N ALA A 261 12.82 10.23 10.88
CA ALA A 261 11.46 9.77 11.15
C ALA A 261 11.23 8.28 10.90
N PHE A 262 12.19 7.61 10.24
CA PHE A 262 12.15 6.18 9.94
C PHE A 262 13.26 5.40 10.65
N GLN A 263 13.75 5.90 11.78
CA GLN A 263 14.86 5.27 12.50
C GLN A 263 14.55 3.82 12.89
N GLU A 264 13.33 3.53 13.32
CA GLU A 264 12.92 2.14 13.67
C GLU A 264 13.02 1.20 12.46
N LEU A 265 12.68 1.67 11.26
CA LEU A 265 12.83 0.91 10.02
C LEU A 265 14.31 0.70 9.68
N VAL A 266 15.13 1.75 9.82
CA VAL A 266 16.58 1.67 9.61
C VAL A 266 17.22 0.65 10.57
N ASP A 267 16.85 0.68 11.84
CA ASP A 267 17.34 -0.25 12.87
C ASP A 267 16.92 -1.69 12.57
N ASN A 268 15.70 -1.88 12.06
CA ASN A 268 15.18 -3.18 11.63
C ASN A 268 15.97 -3.72 10.41
N ILE A 269 16.29 -2.88 9.44
CA ILE A 269 17.13 -3.24 8.27
C ILE A 269 18.56 -3.61 8.71
N ARG A 270 19.14 -2.89 9.66
CA ARG A 270 20.48 -3.22 10.22
C ARG A 270 20.50 -4.56 10.94
N GLN A 271 19.42 -4.91 11.62
CA GLN A 271 19.31 -6.23 12.24
C GLN A 271 19.15 -7.33 11.18
N ALA A 272 18.41 -7.07 10.10
CA ALA A 272 18.30 -7.99 8.96
C ALA A 272 19.66 -8.21 8.25
N GLU A 273 20.45 -7.15 8.11
CA GLU A 273 21.84 -7.22 7.63
C GLU A 273 22.71 -8.12 8.51
N ALA A 274 22.66 -7.92 9.83
CA ALA A 274 23.42 -8.72 10.79
C ALA A 274 23.01 -10.21 10.73
N LEU A 275 21.71 -10.49 10.61
CA LEU A 275 21.19 -11.86 10.49
C LEU A 275 21.64 -12.52 9.18
N ALA A 276 21.57 -11.81 8.04
CA ALA A 276 22.05 -12.32 6.77
C ALA A 276 23.55 -12.62 6.82
N ALA A 277 24.36 -11.73 7.41
CA ALA A 277 25.79 -11.94 7.60
C ALA A 277 26.09 -13.18 8.47
N LYS A 278 25.32 -13.38 9.54
CA LYS A 278 25.39 -14.57 10.40
C LYS A 278 25.08 -15.85 9.62
N ALA A 279 23.96 -15.89 8.89
CA ALA A 279 23.55 -17.05 8.10
C ALA A 279 24.54 -17.39 6.97
N ILE A 280 25.06 -16.37 6.29
CA ILE A 280 26.09 -16.53 5.25
C ILE A 280 27.40 -17.09 5.85
N ALA A 281 27.78 -16.66 7.06
CA ALA A 281 28.96 -17.18 7.73
C ALA A 281 28.81 -18.68 8.07
N GLU A 282 27.63 -19.12 8.51
CA GLU A 282 27.34 -20.53 8.75
C GLU A 282 27.51 -21.38 7.48
N LEU A 283 26.96 -20.92 6.35
CA LEU A 283 27.14 -21.58 5.05
C LEU A 283 28.62 -21.69 4.67
N LYS A 284 29.35 -20.56 4.68
CA LYS A 284 30.78 -20.53 4.30
C LYS A 284 31.68 -21.37 5.19
N ASN A 285 31.31 -21.52 6.47
CA ASN A 285 32.06 -22.30 7.44
C ASN A 285 31.65 -23.78 7.48
N GLY A 286 30.76 -24.22 6.58
CA GLY A 286 30.30 -25.60 6.52
C GLY A 286 29.48 -26.02 7.75
N LYS A 287 28.74 -25.09 8.37
CA LYS A 287 27.93 -25.32 9.58
C LYS A 287 26.56 -25.90 9.25
N TYR A 288 26.61 -27.10 8.70
CA TYR A 288 25.45 -27.89 8.37
C TYR A 288 25.82 -29.37 8.33
N THR A 289 24.79 -30.20 8.46
CA THR A 289 24.85 -31.65 8.30
C THR A 289 24.02 -32.06 7.10
N PHE A 290 24.19 -33.29 6.62
CA PHE A 290 23.37 -33.85 5.57
C PHE A 290 23.15 -35.35 5.79
N GLU A 291 22.01 -35.84 5.34
CA GLU A 291 21.66 -37.26 5.37
C GLU A 291 21.00 -37.69 4.07
N LEU A 292 21.27 -38.93 3.65
CA LEU A 292 20.65 -39.51 2.46
C LEU A 292 19.24 -39.98 2.83
N GLN A 293 18.22 -39.46 2.14
CA GLN A 293 16.82 -39.80 2.36
C GLN A 293 16.07 -39.98 1.05
N TYR A 294 15.08 -40.86 1.04
CA TYR A 294 14.14 -40.95 -0.07
C TYR A 294 13.18 -39.74 -0.06
N VAL A 295 13.25 -38.91 -1.10
CA VAL A 295 12.41 -37.73 -1.26
C VAL A 295 11.24 -38.07 -2.18
N GLU A 296 10.06 -38.27 -1.59
CA GLU A 296 8.86 -38.65 -2.33
C GLU A 296 8.52 -37.67 -3.46
N MET A 297 8.69 -36.36 -3.19
CA MET A 297 8.46 -35.30 -4.18
C MET A 297 9.28 -35.49 -5.47
N PHE A 298 10.48 -36.06 -5.38
CA PHE A 298 11.39 -36.24 -6.52
C PHE A 298 11.52 -37.71 -6.96
N GLY A 299 10.88 -38.64 -6.24
CA GLY A 299 10.91 -40.07 -6.55
C GLY A 299 12.31 -40.70 -6.53
N LYS A 300 13.22 -40.17 -5.71
CA LYS A 300 14.61 -40.64 -5.62
C LYS A 300 15.18 -40.46 -4.21
N GLU A 301 16.28 -41.14 -3.93
CA GLU A 301 17.14 -40.79 -2.81
C GLU A 301 17.95 -39.52 -3.12
N ASP A 302 18.05 -38.63 -2.14
CA ASP A 302 18.80 -37.39 -2.23
C ASP A 302 19.40 -36.99 -0.88
N TYR A 303 20.41 -36.13 -0.89
CA TYR A 303 20.98 -35.57 0.33
C TYR A 303 20.14 -34.39 0.84
N ILE A 304 19.65 -34.51 2.07
CA ILE A 304 18.88 -33.47 2.74
C ILE A 304 19.76 -32.77 3.74
N TYR A 305 19.94 -31.46 3.54
CA TYR A 305 20.80 -30.63 4.37
C TYR A 305 20.02 -30.07 5.56
N LYS A 306 20.68 -30.02 6.72
CA LYS A 306 20.19 -29.40 7.94
C LYS A 306 21.23 -28.41 8.45
N LEU A 307 20.83 -27.15 8.59
CA LEU A 307 21.66 -26.10 9.17
C LEU A 307 21.82 -26.31 10.68
N ASP A 308 23.03 -26.13 11.20
CA ASP A 308 23.35 -26.36 12.62
C ASP A 308 22.49 -25.47 13.54
N ILE A 309 22.27 -24.21 13.14
CA ILE A 309 21.44 -23.23 13.84
C ILE A 309 20.22 -22.77 13.03
N GLY A 310 19.71 -23.61 12.12
CA GLY A 310 18.61 -23.22 11.21
C GLY A 310 17.34 -22.73 11.90
N GLU A 311 16.94 -23.38 13.00
CA GLU A 311 15.75 -22.98 13.78
C GLU A 311 15.92 -21.59 14.42
N GLU A 312 17.13 -21.28 14.90
CA GLU A 312 17.47 -19.96 15.47
C GLU A 312 17.41 -18.88 14.39
N LEU A 313 18.03 -19.13 13.23
CA LEU A 313 18.00 -18.19 12.10
C LEU A 313 16.57 -17.89 11.63
N VAL A 314 15.72 -18.91 11.55
CA VAL A 314 14.31 -18.74 11.17
C VAL A 314 13.52 -17.99 12.24
N ALA A 315 13.77 -18.25 13.53
CA ALA A 315 13.12 -17.53 14.62
C ALA A 315 13.48 -16.05 14.62
N GLU A 316 14.76 -15.71 14.46
CA GLU A 316 15.23 -14.32 14.36
C GLU A 316 14.65 -13.63 13.12
N MET A 317 14.64 -14.29 11.96
CA MET A 317 14.02 -13.76 10.74
C MET A 317 12.54 -13.43 10.93
N ASN A 318 11.78 -14.32 11.58
CA ASN A 318 10.36 -14.11 11.86
C ASN A 318 10.12 -12.91 12.80
N LEU A 319 11.00 -12.71 13.80
CA LEU A 319 10.92 -11.55 14.69
C LEU A 319 11.19 -10.26 13.93
N LEU A 320 12.17 -10.24 13.02
CA LEU A 320 12.48 -9.06 12.20
C LEU A 320 11.35 -8.73 11.24
N TYR A 321 10.82 -9.73 10.54
CA TYR A 321 9.69 -9.54 9.64
C TYR A 321 8.44 -9.07 10.39
N LYS A 322 8.19 -9.59 11.60
CA LYS A 322 7.13 -9.10 12.47
C LYS A 322 7.37 -7.64 12.88
N GLY A 323 8.60 -7.26 13.20
CA GLY A 323 8.97 -5.87 13.50
C GLY A 323 8.67 -4.93 12.33
N PHE A 324 9.04 -5.34 11.12
CA PHE A 324 8.73 -4.59 9.90
C PHE A 324 7.21 -4.50 9.64
N SER A 325 6.48 -5.62 9.77
CA SER A 325 5.02 -5.65 9.62
C SER A 325 4.31 -4.75 10.64
N ASN A 326 4.74 -4.78 11.91
CA ASN A 326 4.23 -3.88 12.95
C ASN A 326 4.55 -2.42 12.64
N TRP A 327 5.76 -2.14 12.16
CA TRP A 327 6.15 -0.79 11.74
C TRP A 327 5.26 -0.31 10.59
N LEU A 328 5.01 -1.13 9.56
CA LEU A 328 4.07 -0.80 8.48
C LEU A 328 2.66 -0.51 9.03
N GLY A 329 2.16 -1.35 9.94
CA GLY A 329 0.86 -1.17 10.60
C GLY A 329 0.79 0.05 11.53
N SER A 330 1.92 0.64 11.93
CA SER A 330 1.92 1.87 12.74
C SER A 330 1.57 3.13 11.92
N TRP A 331 1.65 3.05 10.59
CA TRP A 331 1.31 4.13 9.67
C TRP A 331 -0.16 4.08 9.19
N GLU A 332 -0.97 3.21 9.79
CA GLU A 332 -2.39 3.11 9.50
C GLU A 332 -3.12 4.44 9.81
N MET A 333 -4.01 4.85 8.90
CA MET A 333 -4.73 6.13 8.90
C MET A 333 -5.94 6.20 9.83
#